data_AF-A0A2A3T9H5-F1
#
_entry.id   AF-A0A2A3T9H5-F1
#
_cell.length_a   1.000
_cell.length_b   1.000
_cell.length_c   1.000
_cell.angle_alpha   90.00
_cell.angle_beta   90.00
_cell.angle_gamma   90.00
#
_symmetry.space_group_name_H-M   'P 1'
#
loop_
_entity.id
_entity.type
_entity.pdbx_description
1 polymer ?
#
loop_
_entity_poly.entity_id
_entity_poly.type
_entity_poly.pdbx_seq_one_letter_code
_entity_poly.pdbx_strand_id
1 'polypeptide(L)'
;MKQIIAFDVDGIFTQGEELSEYVLGYLDAEKINQMHNDGIDSKCVIVSPSPYYPKRDGKSLWELFTSHETKDMRHQNLIDSVNAVSGDIDMKIYVSDNDDYDEAKKAGFIYVDVLDFYKAIEENVNLKECFGR
;
A
#
# COMPACT_ATOMS: atom_id res chain seq x y z
N MET A 1 -10.33 14.07 -5.13
CA MET A 1 -10.50 13.47 -3.80
C MET A 1 -9.20 12.76 -3.55
N LYS A 2 -8.39 13.29 -2.65
CA LYS A 2 -7.02 12.84 -2.47
C LYS A 2 -6.99 11.64 -1.55
N GLN A 3 -6.42 10.55 -2.04
CA GLN A 3 -6.27 9.33 -1.26
C GLN A 3 -4.79 8.98 -1.18
N ILE A 4 -4.40 8.31 -0.10
CA ILE A 4 -3.11 7.64 -0.01
C ILE A 4 -3.35 6.14 0.20
N ILE A 5 -2.65 5.33 -0.58
CA ILE A 5 -2.64 3.88 -0.45
C ILE A 5 -1.21 3.47 -0.10
N ALA A 6 -1.03 3.09 1.16
CA ALA A 6 0.23 2.55 1.66
C ALA A 6 0.18 1.02 1.60
N PHE A 7 1.26 0.42 1.13
CA PHE A 7 1.37 -1.03 1.03
C PHE A 7 2.49 -1.56 1.93
N ASP A 8 2.24 -2.65 2.64
CA ASP A 8 3.32 -3.58 3.00
C ASP A 8 3.91 -4.19 1.71
N VAL A 9 4.94 -5.02 1.83
CA VAL A 9 5.61 -5.62 0.67
C VAL A 9 5.43 -7.13 0.65
N ASP A 10 5.82 -7.78 1.74
CA ASP A 10 5.81 -9.24 1.84
C ASP A 10 4.36 -9.74 1.74
N GLY A 11 4.11 -10.75 0.90
CA GLY A 11 2.76 -11.25 0.65
C GLY A 11 1.80 -10.31 -0.10
N ILE A 12 2.25 -9.11 -0.51
CA ILE A 12 1.41 -8.12 -1.20
C ILE A 12 1.52 -8.20 -2.70
N PHE A 13 2.75 -8.09 -3.23
CA PHE A 13 2.98 -7.98 -4.66
C PHE A 13 3.46 -9.30 -5.26
N THR A 14 2.97 -9.61 -6.45
CA THR A 14 3.56 -10.66 -7.28
C THR A 14 4.88 -10.14 -7.88
N GLN A 15 6.01 -10.83 -7.70
CA GLN A 15 7.21 -10.57 -8.52
C GLN A 15 7.71 -11.83 -9.22
N GLY A 16 7.60 -11.83 -10.55
CA GLY A 16 8.31 -12.78 -11.42
C GLY A 16 8.04 -14.25 -11.13
N GLU A 17 8.99 -15.11 -11.52
CA GLU A 17 8.94 -16.57 -11.34
C GLU A 17 9.55 -17.04 -10.01
N GLU A 18 9.99 -16.11 -9.14
CA GLU A 18 10.67 -16.45 -7.89
C GLU A 18 9.65 -16.84 -6.81
N LEU A 19 9.61 -18.13 -6.47
CA LEU A 19 8.71 -18.68 -5.46
C LEU A 19 9.31 -18.51 -4.06
N SER A 20 9.04 -17.39 -3.39
CA SER A 20 9.25 -17.25 -1.95
C SER A 20 8.04 -16.57 -1.30
N GLU A 21 7.81 -16.82 -0.01
CA GLU A 21 6.70 -16.21 0.74
C GLU A 21 6.70 -14.66 0.67
N TYR A 22 7.88 -14.06 0.50
CA TYR A 22 8.07 -12.61 0.35
C TYR A 22 7.62 -12.06 -1.01
N VAL A 23 7.41 -12.92 -2.02
CA VAL A 23 7.09 -12.54 -3.41
C VAL A 23 5.85 -13.23 -4.00
N LEU A 24 5.17 -14.05 -3.20
CA LEU A 24 3.90 -14.70 -3.51
C LEU A 24 2.70 -13.81 -3.13
N GLY A 25 2.71 -12.56 -3.59
CA GLY A 25 1.59 -11.65 -3.37
C GLY A 25 0.43 -11.85 -4.33
N TYR A 26 -0.56 -10.95 -4.25
CA TYR A 26 -1.77 -10.97 -5.07
C TYR A 26 -1.83 -9.82 -6.08
N LEU A 27 -1.07 -8.76 -5.82
CA LEU A 27 -1.17 -7.50 -6.55
C LEU A 27 -0.09 -7.37 -7.62
N ASP A 28 -0.50 -7.01 -8.84
CA ASP A 28 0.40 -6.52 -9.88
C ASP A 28 0.62 -5.01 -9.67
N ALA A 29 1.84 -4.65 -9.23
CA ALA A 29 2.21 -3.27 -8.95
C ALA A 29 2.17 -2.37 -10.19
N GLU A 30 2.44 -2.92 -11.37
CA GLU A 30 2.39 -2.18 -12.64
C GLU A 30 0.94 -1.85 -13.02
N LYS A 31 0.00 -2.79 -12.81
CA LYS A 31 -1.44 -2.57 -12.98
C LYS A 31 -1.96 -1.49 -12.03
N ILE A 32 -1.57 -1.54 -10.75
CA ILE A 32 -1.94 -0.50 -9.76
C ILE A 32 -1.41 0.88 -10.17
N ASN A 33 -0.15 0.93 -10.63
CA ASN A 33 0.46 2.17 -11.08
C ASN A 33 -0.23 2.74 -12.34
N GLN A 34 -0.77 1.89 -13.21
CA GLN A 34 -1.58 2.32 -14.35
C GLN A 34 -2.93 2.88 -13.91
N MET A 35 -3.63 2.23 -12.97
CA MET A 35 -4.90 2.72 -12.43
C MET A 35 -4.79 4.13 -11.81
N HIS A 36 -3.65 4.45 -11.18
CA HIS A 36 -3.36 5.81 -10.71
C HIS A 36 -3.33 6.83 -11.87
N ASN A 37 -2.72 6.48 -12.99
CA ASN A 37 -2.60 7.36 -14.15
C ASN A 37 -3.94 7.57 -14.89
N ASP A 38 -4.87 6.63 -14.75
CA ASP A 38 -6.19 6.66 -15.41
C ASP A 38 -7.24 7.53 -14.66
N GLY A 39 -6.81 8.31 -13.66
CA GLY A 39 -7.64 9.34 -13.02
C GLY A 39 -8.13 9.00 -11.62
N ILE A 40 -7.61 7.94 -11.01
CA ILE A 40 -7.74 7.71 -9.56
C ILE A 40 -6.68 8.58 -8.85
N ASP A 41 -7.13 9.66 -8.22
CA ASP A 41 -6.34 10.64 -7.46
C ASP A 41 -5.81 10.05 -6.12
N SER A 42 -5.07 8.94 -6.24
CA SER A 42 -4.50 8.16 -5.14
C SER A 42 -2.97 8.12 -5.22
N LYS A 43 -2.27 8.66 -4.23
CA LYS A 43 -0.83 8.49 -4.09
C LYS A 43 -0.53 7.10 -3.53
N CYS A 44 0.20 6.27 -4.27
CA CYS A 44 0.71 5.00 -3.76
C CYS A 44 2.08 5.17 -3.09
N VAL A 45 2.31 4.48 -1.98
CA VAL A 45 3.57 4.49 -1.20
C VAL A 45 3.85 3.10 -0.63
N ILE A 46 5.11 2.83 -0.29
CA ILE A 46 5.53 1.58 0.39
C ILE A 46 5.88 1.88 1.84
N VAL A 47 5.35 1.07 2.76
CA VAL A 47 5.66 1.10 4.19
C VAL A 47 6.06 -0.31 4.63
N SER A 48 7.32 -0.66 4.36
CA SER A 48 7.88 -1.97 4.71
C SER A 48 9.42 -1.93 4.67
N PRO A 49 10.13 -2.53 5.65
CA PRO A 49 11.58 -2.66 5.58
C PRO A 49 12.04 -3.70 4.54
N SER A 50 11.12 -4.48 3.97
CA SER A 50 11.42 -5.54 3.02
C SER A 50 12.10 -5.01 1.76
N PRO A 51 13.19 -5.64 1.28
CA PRO A 51 13.87 -5.22 0.05
C PRO A 51 13.14 -5.64 -1.24
N TYR A 52 12.07 -6.43 -1.11
CA TYR A 52 11.31 -7.01 -2.22
C TYR A 52 10.20 -6.08 -2.76
N TYR A 53 10.28 -4.77 -2.50
CA TYR A 53 9.31 -3.83 -3.04
C TYR A 53 9.37 -3.74 -4.59
N PRO A 54 8.27 -3.39 -5.27
CA PRO A 54 8.23 -3.23 -6.71
C PRO A 54 9.24 -2.20 -7.24
N LYS A 55 9.97 -2.55 -8.30
CA LYS A 55 11.00 -1.69 -8.92
C LYS A 55 10.81 -1.60 -10.43
N ARG A 56 11.11 -0.43 -11.01
CA ARG A 56 11.26 -0.20 -12.44
C ARG A 56 12.63 0.42 -12.71
N ASP A 57 13.38 -0.16 -13.64
CA ASP A 57 14.74 0.29 -13.98
C ASP A 57 15.68 0.42 -12.76
N GLY A 58 15.55 -0.54 -11.82
CA GLY A 58 16.35 -0.58 -10.58
C GLY A 58 15.96 0.46 -9.52
N LYS A 59 14.91 1.25 -9.74
CA LYS A 59 14.38 2.21 -8.77
C LYS A 59 13.03 1.75 -8.23
N SER A 60 12.71 2.09 -6.99
CA SER A 60 11.39 1.81 -6.43
C SER A 60 10.31 2.45 -7.30
N LEU A 61 9.21 1.71 -7.53
CA LEU A 61 8.06 2.21 -8.29
C LEU A 61 7.37 3.36 -7.53
N TRP A 62 7.34 3.26 -6.20
CA TRP A 62 6.76 4.27 -5.32
C TRP A 62 7.73 4.68 -4.21
N GLU A 63 7.40 5.77 -3.53
CA GLU A 63 8.18 6.31 -2.43
C GLU A 63 8.19 5.35 -1.23
N LEU A 64 9.35 5.20 -0.60
CA LEU A 64 9.58 4.25 0.49
C LEU A 64 9.59 4.98 1.84
N PHE A 65 8.83 4.48 2.81
CA PHE A 65 8.79 4.97 4.18
C PHE A 65 9.15 3.83 5.14
N THR A 66 10.44 3.77 5.51
CA THR A 66 11.03 2.62 6.23
C THR A 66 11.93 3.07 7.39
N SER A 67 11.85 4.33 7.80
CA SER A 67 12.76 4.90 8.80
C SER A 67 12.63 4.26 10.18
N HIS A 68 11.53 3.57 10.45
CA HIS A 68 11.27 2.85 11.69
C HIS A 68 11.13 1.35 11.38
N GLU A 69 12.16 0.55 11.70
CA GLU A 69 12.29 -0.85 11.24
C GLU A 69 11.48 -1.88 12.05
N THR A 70 10.98 -1.51 13.23
CA THR A 70 10.25 -2.45 14.10
C THR A 70 8.75 -2.42 13.81
N LYS A 71 8.09 -3.59 13.90
CA LYS A 71 6.63 -3.69 13.72
C LYS A 71 5.85 -2.73 14.64
N ASP A 72 6.29 -2.55 15.89
CA ASP A 72 5.65 -1.67 16.88
C ASP A 72 5.76 -0.16 16.54
N MET A 73 6.56 0.20 15.53
CA MET A 73 6.73 1.57 15.05
C MET A 73 6.22 1.77 13.62
N ARG A 74 5.54 0.77 13.05
CA ARG A 74 4.98 0.84 11.68
C ARG A 74 3.99 2.00 11.53
N HIS A 75 3.21 2.31 12.58
CA HIS A 75 2.35 3.50 12.59
C HIS A 75 3.11 4.81 12.32
N GLN A 76 4.38 4.92 12.72
CA GLN A 76 5.17 6.13 12.50
C GLN A 76 5.55 6.29 11.02
N ASN A 77 5.96 5.21 10.34
CA ASN A 77 6.19 5.25 8.89
C ASN A 77 4.91 5.60 8.12
N LEU A 78 3.75 5.10 8.57
CA LEU A 78 2.45 5.44 7.99
C LEU A 78 2.14 6.94 8.15
N ILE A 79 2.37 7.51 9.34
CA ILE A 79 2.20 8.95 9.60
C ILE A 79 3.16 9.77 8.71
N ASP A 80 4.43 9.35 8.62
CA ASP A 80 5.43 10.03 7.80
C ASP A 80 5.03 10.04 6.32
N SER A 81 4.43 8.95 5.84
CA SER A 81 3.92 8.86 4.46
C SER A 81 2.80 9.85 4.16
N VAL A 82 1.92 10.12 5.12
CA VAL A 82 0.85 11.13 5.01
C VAL A 82 1.46 12.53 4.99
N ASN A 83 2.44 12.80 5.85
CA ASN A 83 3.07 14.11 5.96
C ASN A 83 3.87 14.51 4.70
N ALA A 84 4.30 13.53 3.91
CA ALA A 84 4.95 13.76 2.61
C ALA A 84 3.97 14.20 1.51
N VAL A 85 2.66 13.99 1.70
CA VAL A 85 1.62 14.41 0.75
C VAL A 85 1.13 15.82 1.09
N SER A 86 1.05 16.69 0.08
CA SER A 86 0.58 18.06 0.28
C SER A 86 -0.95 18.18 0.22
N GLY A 87 -1.50 18.93 1.18
CA GLY A 87 -2.93 19.21 1.32
C GLY A 87 -3.69 18.13 2.07
N ASP A 88 -5.00 18.31 2.17
CA ASP A 88 -5.87 17.41 2.93
C ASP A 88 -6.04 16.08 2.18
N ILE A 89 -5.84 14.97 2.92
CA ILE A 89 -6.07 13.61 2.44
C ILE A 89 -7.46 13.18 2.93
N ASP A 90 -8.35 12.88 1.98
CA ASP A 90 -9.72 12.45 2.25
C ASP A 90 -9.78 11.01 2.75
N MET A 91 -8.83 10.16 2.33
CA MET A 91 -8.84 8.73 2.62
C MET A 91 -7.43 8.15 2.71
N LYS A 92 -7.21 7.30 3.72
CA LYS A 92 -5.92 6.64 4.00
C LYS A 92 -6.15 5.14 4.08
N ILE A 93 -5.59 4.38 3.15
CA ILE A 93 -5.72 2.92 3.09
C ILE A 93 -4.35 2.31 3.33
N TYR A 94 -4.27 1.34 4.24
CA TYR A 94 -3.09 0.51 4.42
C TYR A 94 -3.42 -0.92 4.03
N VAL A 95 -2.70 -1.44 3.05
CA VAL A 95 -2.87 -2.80 2.53
C VAL A 95 -1.75 -3.68 3.06
N SER A 96 -2.10 -4.75 3.76
CA SER A 96 -1.15 -5.71 4.35
C SER A 96 -1.73 -7.13 4.29
N ASP A 97 -0.87 -8.14 4.42
CA ASP A 97 -1.19 -9.56 4.45
C ASP A 97 -1.19 -10.13 5.88
N ASN A 98 -0.86 -9.28 6.86
CA ASN A 98 -0.61 -9.67 8.25
C ASN A 98 -1.37 -8.79 9.26
N ASP A 99 -1.27 -9.12 10.54
CA ASP A 99 -2.02 -8.50 11.65
C ASP A 99 -1.58 -7.05 12.02
N ASP A 100 -1.29 -6.20 11.04
CA ASP A 100 -0.91 -4.78 11.23
C ASP A 100 -2.08 -3.83 11.54
N TYR A 101 -3.26 -4.37 11.80
CA TYR A 101 -4.49 -3.60 12.04
C TYR A 101 -4.30 -2.50 13.11
N ASP A 102 -3.66 -2.85 14.23
CA ASP A 102 -3.48 -1.90 15.34
C ASP A 102 -2.54 -0.74 14.97
N GLU A 103 -1.50 -1.01 14.18
CA GLU A 103 -0.56 0.01 13.69
C GLU A 103 -1.21 0.93 12.67
N ALA A 104 -1.98 0.37 11.74
CA ALA A 104 -2.78 1.13 10.79
C ALA A 104 -3.77 2.06 11.51
N LYS A 105 -4.49 1.52 12.51
CA LYS A 105 -5.46 2.27 13.31
C LYS A 105 -4.80 3.41 14.09
N LYS A 106 -3.64 3.19 14.70
CA LYS A 106 -2.86 4.25 15.39
C LYS A 106 -2.50 5.41 14.46
N ALA A 107 -2.17 5.12 13.20
CA ALA A 107 -1.85 6.12 12.18
C ALA A 107 -3.09 6.77 11.52
N GLY A 108 -4.31 6.30 11.85
CA GLY A 108 -5.55 6.76 11.25
C GLY A 108 -5.77 6.24 9.82
N PHE A 109 -5.21 5.08 9.48
CA PHE A 109 -5.44 4.38 8.24
C PHE A 109 -6.57 3.36 8.37
N ILE A 110 -7.32 3.18 7.29
CA ILE A 110 -8.21 2.04 7.10
C ILE A 110 -7.33 0.86 6.71
N TYR A 111 -7.25 -0.15 7.58
CA TYR A 111 -6.59 -1.41 7.24
C TYR A 111 -7.45 -2.20 6.26
N VAL A 112 -6.83 -2.74 5.21
CA VAL A 112 -7.47 -3.61 4.23
C VAL A 112 -6.57 -4.82 3.99
N ASP A 113 -7.15 -6.02 4.15
CA ASP A 113 -6.46 -7.27 3.79
C ASP A 113 -6.18 -7.29 2.29
N VAL A 114 -4.99 -7.75 1.90
CA VAL A 114 -4.57 -7.79 0.50
C VAL A 114 -5.55 -8.54 -0.42
N LEU A 115 -6.18 -9.62 0.04
CA LEU A 115 -7.16 -10.37 -0.77
C LEU A 115 -8.42 -9.56 -1.03
N ASP A 116 -8.87 -8.80 -0.04
CA ASP A 116 -10.07 -7.95 -0.19
C ASP A 116 -9.77 -6.74 -1.07
N PHE A 117 -8.58 -6.17 -0.95
CA PHE A 117 -8.12 -5.12 -1.87
C PHE A 117 -8.00 -5.63 -3.31
N TYR A 118 -7.43 -6.81 -3.50
CA TYR A 118 -7.32 -7.47 -4.81
C TYR A 118 -8.70 -7.67 -5.46
N LYS A 119 -9.68 -8.23 -4.73
CA LYS A 119 -11.05 -8.39 -5.24
C LYS A 119 -11.68 -7.06 -5.66
N ALA A 120 -11.52 -6.01 -4.84
CA ALA A 120 -12.06 -4.69 -5.15
C ALA A 120 -11.48 -4.10 -6.44
N ILE A 121 -10.18 -4.32 -6.70
CA ILE A 121 -9.52 -3.93 -7.95
C ILE A 121 -10.05 -4.75 -9.13
N GLU A 122 -10.14 -6.07 -9.02
CA GLU A 122 -10.59 -6.94 -10.12
C GLU A 122 -12.05 -6.65 -10.51
N GLU A 123 -12.90 -6.31 -9.54
CA GLU A 123 -14.29 -5.95 -9.76
C GLU A 123 -14.47 -4.50 -10.26
N ASN A 124 -13.38 -3.73 -10.43
CA ASN A 124 -13.37 -2.30 -10.79
C ASN A 124 -14.27 -1.44 -9.88
N VAL A 125 -14.31 -1.75 -8.59
CA VAL A 125 -15.18 -1.05 -7.64
C VAL A 125 -14.52 0.23 -7.16
N ASN A 126 -15.32 1.25 -6.87
CA ASN A 126 -14.84 2.47 -6.25
C ASN A 126 -14.35 2.18 -4.82
N LEU A 127 -13.04 2.37 -4.57
CA LEU A 127 -12.42 2.10 -3.27
C LEU A 127 -13.09 2.85 -2.09
N LYS A 128 -13.66 4.03 -2.33
CA LYS A 128 -14.43 4.75 -1.30
C LYS A 128 -15.73 4.04 -0.96
N GLU A 129 -16.42 3.48 -1.93
CA GLU A 129 -17.66 2.72 -1.68
C GLU A 129 -17.35 1.41 -0.94
N CYS A 130 -16.20 0.79 -1.23
CA CYS A 130 -15.72 -0.39 -0.53
C CYS A 130 -15.28 -0.09 0.90
N PHE A 131 -14.50 0.97 1.11
CA PHE A 131 -13.70 1.13 2.34
C PHE A 131 -13.88 2.46 3.08
N GLY A 132 -14.53 3.47 2.50
CA GLY A 132 -14.60 4.85 3.02
C GLY A 132 -15.57 5.09 4.17
N ARG A 133 -15.69 4.15 5.12
CA ARG A 133 -16.59 4.25 6.28
C ARG A 133 -15.93 4.89 7.50
#